data_AF-A0A1M7NJN4-F1
#
_entry.id   AF-A0A1M7NJN4-F1
#
_cell.length_a   1.000
_cell.length_b   1.000
_cell.length_c   1.000
_cell.angle_alpha   90.00
_cell.angle_beta   90.00
_cell.angle_gamma   90.00
#
_symmetry.space_group_name_H-M   'P 1'
#
loop_
_entity.id
_entity.type
_entity.pdbx_description
1 polymer ?
#
loop_
_entity_poly.entity_id
_entity_poly.type
_entity_poly.pdbx_seq_one_letter_code
_entity_poly.pdbx_strand_id
1 'polypeptide(L)'
;MAGSAPVVLCIYRYDALDRLASCAVHGQASVLFFYQRNRLTTQVRGAVRHSLFQTENDVLAQQNQIGNHMDCLPVSIDQQGSIIAAPQQAFTYTAYGTRTPSTDPGRLPGFNGQPVDPLTGHYLLGNGYRSFNPVLLRFNSPDSLSPFGEGGLNAYAYCLGDPVNRKDPTGHVPGLQGIQKAVSRLSGAFYKASQRVRRALFGPTKMRLSNGRDLSGVALYDRIKKNGKKELLISAHGTRPSNSDGSFIYLDNKPIAADAFYNELRRNSVDLDNYESIRTVVCYSGDGSVPFGETLSSITGLPVKSYKGKVTASMVLDNSQVRGVRPSYIEKTNPFEKGTERSRWFTYEPVWYGRPDK
;
A
#
# COMPACT_ATOMS: atom_id res chain seq x y z
N MET A 1 41.36 -19.30 27.27
CA MET A 1 40.15 -20.07 27.65
C MET A 1 39.61 -20.73 26.39
N ALA A 2 39.61 -22.06 26.32
CA ALA A 2 38.94 -22.77 25.23
C ALA A 2 37.43 -22.52 25.38
N GLY A 3 36.81 -21.84 24.41
CA GLY A 3 35.38 -21.58 24.43
C GLY A 3 34.61 -22.91 24.41
N SER A 4 33.62 -23.06 25.28
CA SER A 4 32.78 -24.26 25.28
C SER A 4 32.15 -24.46 23.90
N ALA A 5 32.00 -25.71 23.47
CA ALA A 5 31.33 -26.03 22.21
C ALA A 5 29.93 -25.40 22.17
N PRO A 6 29.48 -24.88 21.01
CA PRO A 6 28.17 -24.26 20.89
C PRO A 6 27.08 -25.28 21.22
N VAL A 7 26.19 -24.94 22.16
CA VAL A 7 25.04 -25.76 22.54
C VAL A 7 23.84 -25.35 21.70
N VAL A 8 23.25 -26.30 20.99
CA VAL A 8 22.02 -26.06 20.21
C VAL A 8 20.83 -25.97 21.16
N LEU A 9 20.24 -24.76 21.27
CA LEU A 9 19.07 -24.51 22.13
C LEU A 9 17.74 -24.78 21.42
N CYS A 10 17.66 -24.57 20.11
CA CYS A 10 16.47 -24.79 19.32
C CYS A 10 16.81 -25.00 17.83
N ILE A 11 16.04 -25.85 17.15
CA ILE A 11 16.12 -26.06 15.70
C ILE A 11 14.78 -25.68 15.07
N TYR A 12 14.83 -24.74 14.13
CA TYR A 12 13.69 -24.36 13.28
C TYR A 12 13.82 -25.06 11.93
N ARG A 13 12.72 -25.59 11.39
CA ARG A 13 12.68 -26.15 10.03
C ARG A 13 11.55 -25.52 9.25
N TYR A 14 11.73 -25.41 7.95
CA TYR A 14 10.82 -24.72 7.03
C TYR A 14 10.33 -25.69 5.95
N ASP A 15 9.12 -25.45 5.45
CA ASP A 15 8.60 -26.15 4.28
C ASP A 15 9.10 -25.51 2.97
N ALA A 16 8.77 -26.11 1.83
CA ALA A 16 9.19 -25.62 0.52
C ALA A 16 8.57 -24.26 0.10
N LEU A 17 7.71 -23.67 0.93
CA LEU A 17 7.13 -22.34 0.75
C LEU A 17 7.71 -21.32 1.73
N ASP A 18 8.86 -21.65 2.36
CA ASP A 18 9.55 -20.84 3.36
C ASP A 18 8.71 -20.54 4.61
N ARG A 19 7.79 -21.45 4.97
CA ARG A 19 7.00 -21.33 6.21
C ARG A 19 7.55 -22.24 7.28
N LEU A 20 7.56 -21.78 8.53
CA LEU A 20 7.99 -22.53 9.69
C LEU A 20 7.19 -23.82 9.81
N ALA A 21 7.79 -24.96 9.50
CA ALA A 21 7.16 -26.27 9.57
C ALA A 21 7.34 -26.93 10.93
N SER A 22 8.47 -26.69 11.60
CA SER A 22 8.71 -27.24 12.94
C SER A 22 9.65 -26.39 13.79
N CYS A 23 9.46 -26.47 15.11
CA CYS A 23 10.34 -25.89 16.12
C CYS A 23 10.69 -26.96 17.17
N ALA A 24 11.98 -27.20 17.39
CA ALA A 24 12.50 -28.24 18.29
C ALA A 24 13.44 -27.62 19.32
N VAL A 25 12.88 -27.21 20.47
CA VAL A 25 13.65 -26.72 21.63
C VAL A 25 14.37 -27.88 22.28
N HIS A 26 15.63 -27.68 22.69
CA HIS A 26 16.46 -28.70 23.33
C HIS A 26 15.75 -29.30 24.55
N GLY A 27 15.72 -30.62 24.65
CA GLY A 27 15.04 -31.34 25.73
C GLY A 27 13.50 -31.32 25.66
N GLN A 28 12.89 -30.77 24.60
CA GLN A 28 11.44 -30.77 24.40
C GLN A 28 11.02 -31.49 23.12
N ALA A 29 9.81 -32.04 23.12
CA ALA A 29 9.20 -32.57 21.91
C ALA A 29 9.00 -31.46 20.86
N SER A 30 9.29 -31.79 19.59
CA SER A 30 9.11 -30.86 18.48
C SER A 30 7.66 -30.43 18.31
N VAL A 31 7.45 -29.17 17.98
CA VAL A 31 6.17 -28.62 17.55
C VAL A 31 6.14 -28.64 16.03
N LEU A 32 5.07 -29.15 15.45
CA LEU A 32 4.76 -29.09 14.02
C LEU A 32 3.67 -28.04 13.79
N PHE A 33 3.82 -27.25 12.72
CA PHE A 33 2.90 -26.18 12.35
C PHE A 33 2.22 -26.51 11.02
N PHE A 34 0.89 -26.40 10.98
CA PHE A 34 0.08 -26.71 9.80
C PHE A 34 -0.75 -25.51 9.39
N TYR A 35 -0.73 -25.23 8.09
CA TYR A 35 -1.29 -24.01 7.51
C TYR A 35 -2.43 -24.34 6.57
N GLN A 36 -3.52 -23.59 6.69
CA GLN A 36 -4.57 -23.54 5.68
C GLN A 36 -4.36 -22.25 4.87
N ARG A 37 -4.12 -22.40 3.56
CA ARG A 37 -3.60 -21.31 2.72
C ARG A 37 -2.29 -20.78 3.31
N ASN A 38 -2.27 -19.57 3.87
CA ASN A 38 -1.12 -18.97 4.56
C ASN A 38 -1.43 -18.59 6.02
N ARG A 39 -2.46 -19.18 6.63
CA ARG A 39 -2.79 -18.98 8.04
C ARG A 39 -2.49 -20.22 8.85
N LEU A 40 -1.76 -20.05 9.95
CA LEU A 40 -1.57 -21.11 10.93
C LEU A 40 -2.94 -21.58 11.41
N THR A 41 -3.16 -22.89 11.35
CA THR A 41 -4.45 -23.51 11.71
C THR A 41 -4.27 -24.53 12.81
N THR A 42 -3.22 -25.34 12.75
CA THR A 42 -3.00 -26.39 13.74
C THR A 42 -1.54 -26.45 14.17
N GLN A 43 -1.31 -26.64 15.46
CA GLN A 43 -0.03 -26.96 16.06
C GLN A 43 -0.11 -28.34 16.69
N VAL A 44 0.89 -29.19 16.46
CA VAL A 44 0.95 -30.54 17.03
C VAL A 44 2.27 -30.73 17.76
N ARG A 45 2.22 -31.20 19.01
CA ARG A 45 3.39 -31.56 19.83
C ARG A 45 3.13 -32.92 20.48
N GLY A 46 3.70 -33.97 19.90
CA GLY A 46 3.43 -35.34 20.35
C GLY A 46 1.93 -35.67 20.25
N ALA A 47 1.33 -36.09 21.36
CA ALA A 47 -0.11 -36.40 21.45
C ALA A 47 -1.02 -35.17 21.66
N VAL A 48 -0.45 -33.97 21.83
CA VAL A 48 -1.19 -32.72 22.02
C VAL A 48 -1.36 -32.02 20.69
N ARG A 49 -2.59 -31.63 20.37
CA ARG A 49 -2.93 -30.84 19.18
C ARG A 49 -3.74 -29.62 19.60
N HIS A 50 -3.35 -28.45 19.09
CA HIS A 50 -4.10 -27.21 19.22
C HIS A 50 -4.54 -26.76 17.83
N SER A 51 -5.85 -26.63 17.62
CA SER A 51 -6.42 -26.16 16.35
C SER A 51 -7.17 -24.85 16.57
N LEU A 52 -6.96 -23.88 15.69
CA LEU A 52 -7.64 -22.59 15.75
C LEU A 52 -8.95 -22.64 14.98
N PHE A 53 -10.06 -22.35 15.65
CA PHE A 53 -11.33 -22.06 15.01
C PHE A 53 -11.35 -20.57 14.67
N GLN A 54 -11.34 -20.26 13.37
CA GLN A 54 -11.09 -18.92 12.87
C GLN A 54 -11.94 -18.59 11.65
N THR A 55 -12.35 -17.32 11.52
CA THR A 55 -12.91 -16.77 10.28
C THR A 55 -11.78 -16.38 9.32
N GLU A 56 -12.12 -15.75 8.19
CA GLU A 56 -11.10 -15.21 7.28
C GLU A 56 -10.15 -14.21 7.95
N ASN A 57 -10.58 -13.53 9.02
CA ASN A 57 -9.83 -12.45 9.66
C ASN A 57 -9.51 -12.70 11.14
N ASP A 58 -10.37 -13.44 11.85
CA ASP A 58 -10.39 -13.44 13.32
C ASP A 58 -10.30 -14.85 13.90
N VAL A 59 -9.57 -15.00 15.01
CA VAL A 59 -9.57 -16.24 15.80
C VAL A 59 -10.72 -16.18 16.80
N LEU A 60 -11.56 -17.20 16.81
CA LEU A 60 -12.76 -17.27 17.64
C LEU A 60 -12.57 -18.21 18.84
N ALA A 61 -11.85 -19.30 18.64
CA ALA A 61 -11.56 -20.27 19.69
C ALA A 61 -10.30 -21.09 19.37
N GLN A 62 -9.73 -21.71 20.40
CA GLN A 62 -8.74 -22.76 20.27
C GLN A 62 -9.34 -24.09 20.75
N GLN A 63 -9.32 -25.09 19.89
CA GLN A 63 -9.64 -26.47 20.24
C GLN A 63 -8.37 -27.17 20.72
N ASN A 64 -8.37 -27.74 21.93
CA ASN A 64 -7.26 -28.55 22.41
C ASN A 64 -7.65 -30.03 22.42
N GLN A 65 -6.78 -30.84 21.85
CA GLN A 65 -6.88 -32.29 21.83
C GLN A 65 -5.70 -32.89 22.57
N ILE A 66 -5.96 -33.75 23.53
CA ILE A 66 -4.96 -34.57 24.21
C ILE A 66 -5.43 -36.02 24.15
N GLY A 67 -4.85 -36.80 23.23
CA GLY A 67 -5.37 -38.13 22.91
C GLY A 67 -6.84 -38.06 22.44
N ASN A 68 -7.74 -38.67 23.19
CA ASN A 68 -9.18 -38.68 22.89
C ASN A 68 -9.96 -37.56 23.61
N HIS A 69 -9.35 -36.85 24.56
CA HIS A 69 -9.99 -35.73 25.23
C HIS A 69 -9.92 -34.48 24.34
N MET A 70 -11.05 -33.79 24.23
CA MET A 70 -11.22 -32.60 23.39
C MET A 70 -11.92 -31.52 24.21
N ASP A 71 -11.34 -30.33 24.22
CA ASP A 71 -11.99 -29.13 24.72
C ASP A 71 -11.91 -27.99 23.68
N CYS A 72 -12.70 -26.95 23.90
CA CYS A 72 -12.72 -25.76 23.05
C CYS A 72 -12.75 -24.52 23.93
N LEU A 73 -11.72 -23.69 23.82
CA LEU A 73 -11.56 -22.46 24.57
C LEU A 73 -11.94 -21.29 23.67
N PRO A 74 -13.07 -20.61 23.91
CA PRO A 74 -13.38 -19.36 23.22
C PRO A 74 -12.33 -18.31 23.60
N VAL A 75 -12.03 -17.41 22.66
CA VAL A 75 -11.07 -16.34 22.88
C VAL A 75 -11.69 -14.99 22.57
N SER A 76 -11.26 -13.97 23.32
CA SER A 76 -11.52 -12.57 23.00
C SER A 76 -10.28 -11.99 22.35
N ILE A 77 -10.47 -11.22 21.28
CA ILE A 77 -9.40 -10.57 20.54
C ILE A 77 -9.55 -9.06 20.55
N ASP A 78 -8.43 -8.34 20.42
CA ASP A 78 -8.43 -6.92 20.11
C ASP A 78 -8.67 -6.65 18.61
N GLN A 79 -8.69 -5.38 18.22
CA GLN A 79 -8.88 -4.96 16.84
C GLN A 79 -7.78 -5.49 15.88
N GLN A 80 -6.60 -5.85 16.38
CA GLN A 80 -5.49 -6.36 15.58
C GLN A 80 -5.43 -7.89 15.52
N GLY A 81 -6.34 -8.54 16.24
CA GLY A 81 -6.44 -9.99 16.37
C GLY A 81 -5.51 -10.56 17.45
N SER A 82 -4.96 -9.73 18.34
CA SER A 82 -4.23 -10.21 19.52
C SER A 82 -5.21 -10.84 20.49
N ILE A 83 -4.89 -12.01 21.04
CA ILE A 83 -5.75 -12.67 22.03
C ILE A 83 -5.59 -11.98 23.38
N ILE A 84 -6.65 -11.31 23.84
CA ILE A 84 -6.68 -10.53 25.08
C ILE A 84 -7.34 -11.28 26.24
N ALA A 85 -8.15 -12.30 25.97
CA ALA A 85 -8.71 -13.15 27.02
C ALA A 85 -9.13 -14.53 26.52
N ALA A 86 -9.20 -15.48 27.44
CA ALA A 86 -9.82 -16.78 27.32
C ALA A 86 -10.41 -17.15 28.71
N PRO A 87 -11.17 -18.24 28.88
CA PRO A 87 -11.64 -18.65 30.20
C PRO A 87 -10.48 -18.71 31.21
N GLN A 88 -10.63 -17.97 32.32
CA GLN A 88 -9.66 -17.86 33.42
C GLN A 88 -8.30 -17.25 33.03
N GLN A 89 -8.17 -16.64 31.85
CA GLN A 89 -6.94 -16.04 31.36
C GLN A 89 -7.21 -14.67 30.74
N ALA A 90 -6.41 -13.67 31.13
CA ALA A 90 -6.47 -12.34 30.56
C ALA A 90 -5.05 -11.87 30.23
N PHE A 91 -4.91 -11.19 29.10
CA PHE A 91 -3.65 -10.71 28.59
C PHE A 91 -3.75 -9.23 28.22
N THR A 92 -2.68 -8.51 28.47
CA THR A 92 -2.48 -7.13 28.03
C THR A 92 -1.24 -7.07 27.16
N TYR A 93 -1.22 -6.15 26.20
CA TYR A 93 -0.10 -5.96 25.28
C TYR A 93 0.34 -4.51 25.28
N THR A 94 1.65 -4.27 25.20
CA THR A 94 2.15 -2.97 24.76
C THR A 94 1.80 -2.77 23.28
N ALA A 95 1.92 -1.53 22.79
CA ALA A 95 1.69 -1.22 21.38
C ALA A 95 2.50 -2.11 20.41
N TYR A 96 3.68 -2.58 20.84
CA TYR A 96 4.57 -3.43 20.06
C TYR A 96 4.50 -4.91 20.47
N GLY A 97 3.47 -5.34 21.20
CA GLY A 97 3.17 -6.75 21.39
C GLY A 97 3.87 -7.45 22.57
N THR A 98 4.53 -6.71 23.46
CA THR A 98 5.02 -7.29 24.73
C THR A 98 3.82 -7.65 25.59
N ARG A 99 3.70 -8.94 25.92
CA ARG A 99 2.53 -9.51 26.61
C ARG A 99 2.72 -9.60 28.12
N THR A 100 1.66 -9.27 28.87
CA THR A 100 1.56 -9.48 30.32
C THR A 100 0.23 -10.18 30.67
N PRO A 101 0.23 -11.32 31.39
CA PRO A 101 1.42 -12.07 31.82
C PRO A 101 2.17 -12.69 30.62
N SER A 102 3.47 -12.89 30.78
CA SER A 102 4.30 -13.54 29.73
C SER A 102 4.01 -15.03 29.62
N THR A 103 3.67 -15.67 30.75
CA THR A 103 3.27 -17.07 30.85
C THR A 103 1.88 -17.30 30.27
N ASP A 104 1.75 -18.39 29.52
CA ASP A 104 0.52 -18.79 28.85
C ASP A 104 0.38 -20.31 28.90
N PRO A 105 -0.30 -20.84 29.93
CA PRO A 105 -0.54 -22.27 30.08
C PRO A 105 -1.36 -22.84 28.91
N GLY A 106 -2.23 -22.02 28.30
CA GLY A 106 -3.08 -22.40 27.17
C GLY A 106 -2.36 -22.45 25.83
N ARG A 107 -1.11 -21.94 25.76
CA ARG A 107 -0.32 -21.80 24.52
C ARG A 107 -1.10 -21.11 23.41
N LEU A 108 -1.89 -20.13 23.79
CA LEU A 108 -2.69 -19.34 22.88
C LEU A 108 -1.77 -18.50 21.97
N PRO A 109 -2.17 -18.25 20.71
CA PRO A 109 -1.55 -17.20 19.92
C PRO A 109 -1.55 -15.87 20.66
N GLY A 110 -0.47 -15.09 20.56
CA GLY A 110 -0.29 -13.84 21.28
C GLY A 110 -0.68 -12.62 20.44
N PHE A 111 0.23 -11.64 20.39
CA PHE A 111 0.09 -10.42 19.60
C PHE A 111 -0.26 -10.75 18.15
N ASN A 112 -1.26 -10.06 17.60
CA ASN A 112 -1.70 -10.23 16.22
C ASN A 112 -2.10 -11.67 15.83
N GLY A 113 -2.45 -12.49 16.82
CA GLY A 113 -2.81 -13.90 16.62
C GLY A 113 -1.62 -14.74 16.17
N GLN A 114 -0.40 -14.31 16.48
CA GLN A 114 0.84 -14.99 16.10
C GLN A 114 1.34 -15.88 17.24
N PRO A 115 1.86 -17.08 16.96
CA PRO A 115 2.47 -17.91 18.00
C PRO A 115 3.70 -17.20 18.58
N VAL A 116 3.84 -17.25 19.90
CA VAL A 116 5.03 -16.78 20.59
C VAL A 116 6.11 -17.84 20.48
N ASP A 117 7.30 -17.45 20.03
CA ASP A 117 8.45 -18.36 20.04
C ASP A 117 8.84 -18.69 21.50
N PRO A 118 8.84 -19.96 21.90
CA PRO A 118 9.00 -20.35 23.31
C PRO A 118 10.42 -20.12 23.85
N LEU A 119 11.42 -19.96 22.97
CA LEU A 119 12.80 -19.72 23.38
C LEU A 119 13.08 -18.23 23.58
N THR A 120 12.62 -17.40 22.65
CA THR A 120 13.00 -15.99 22.56
C THR A 120 11.91 -15.02 23.01
N GLY A 121 10.65 -15.48 23.08
CA GLY A 121 9.50 -14.60 23.30
C GLY A 121 9.17 -13.70 22.10
N HIS A 122 9.81 -13.92 20.95
CA HIS A 122 9.57 -13.17 19.73
C HIS A 122 8.32 -13.67 18.99
N TYR A 123 7.88 -12.91 17.99
CA TYR A 123 6.87 -13.35 17.03
C TYR A 123 7.51 -13.60 15.67
N LEU A 124 7.38 -14.82 15.16
CA LEU A 124 7.96 -15.20 13.86
C LEU A 124 6.97 -14.87 12.72
N LEU A 125 6.89 -13.59 12.37
CA LEU A 125 5.94 -13.05 11.39
C LEU A 125 6.24 -13.53 9.96
N GLY A 126 5.23 -13.47 9.09
CA GLY A 126 5.33 -14.06 7.74
C GLY A 126 5.41 -15.58 7.77
N ASN A 127 4.80 -16.21 8.77
CA ASN A 127 4.90 -17.64 9.03
C ASN A 127 6.35 -18.12 9.21
N GLY A 128 7.20 -17.38 9.92
CA GLY A 128 8.60 -17.78 10.12
C GLY A 128 9.63 -16.97 9.34
N TYR A 129 9.18 -16.11 8.43
CA TYR A 129 10.04 -15.32 7.54
C TYR A 129 10.95 -14.34 8.30
N ARG A 130 10.39 -13.54 9.22
CA ARG A 130 11.19 -12.63 10.07
C ARG A 130 10.79 -12.70 11.53
N SER A 131 11.81 -12.72 12.39
CA SER A 131 11.64 -12.61 13.84
C SER A 131 11.40 -11.15 14.22
N PHE A 132 10.19 -10.84 14.66
CA PHE A 132 9.85 -9.57 15.29
C PHE A 132 10.11 -9.64 16.80
N ASN A 133 10.94 -8.74 17.29
CA ASN A 133 11.27 -8.64 18.70
C ASN A 133 10.41 -7.55 19.36
N PRO A 134 9.43 -7.91 20.22
CA PRO A 134 8.54 -6.96 20.86
C PRO A 134 9.25 -6.09 21.92
N VAL A 135 10.43 -6.50 22.41
CA VAL A 135 11.25 -5.71 23.35
C VAL A 135 12.06 -4.66 22.60
N LEU A 136 12.64 -5.02 21.45
CA LEU A 136 13.38 -4.07 20.59
C LEU A 136 12.48 -3.29 19.63
N LEU A 137 11.18 -3.59 19.60
CA LEU A 137 10.16 -2.92 18.79
C LEU A 137 10.39 -3.03 17.28
N ARG A 138 11.15 -4.03 16.82
CA ARG A 138 11.63 -4.12 15.43
C ARG A 138 11.89 -5.57 14.98
N PHE A 139 12.14 -5.76 13.68
CA PHE A 139 12.62 -7.04 13.16
C PHE A 139 14.10 -7.26 13.47
N ASN A 140 14.50 -8.52 13.63
CA ASN A 140 15.89 -8.92 13.83
C ASN A 140 16.67 -9.12 12.53
N SER A 141 15.99 -9.11 11.38
CA SER A 141 16.59 -9.21 10.05
C SER A 141 16.08 -8.09 9.13
N PRO A 142 16.92 -7.59 8.21
CA PRO A 142 16.52 -6.56 7.26
C PRO A 142 15.49 -7.09 6.27
N ASP A 143 14.60 -6.22 5.84
CA ASP A 143 13.64 -6.47 4.77
C ASP A 143 14.34 -6.52 3.41
N SER A 144 14.11 -7.58 2.62
CA SER A 144 14.64 -7.67 1.26
C SER A 144 13.96 -6.71 0.27
N LEU A 145 12.83 -6.11 0.65
CA LEU A 145 12.15 -5.05 -0.11
C LEU A 145 12.60 -3.64 0.31
N SER A 146 13.48 -3.51 1.30
CA SER A 146 14.08 -2.23 1.70
C SER A 146 15.47 -2.06 1.09
N PRO A 147 15.98 -0.82 0.95
CA PRO A 147 15.31 0.45 1.24
C PRO A 147 14.49 1.01 0.07
N PHE A 148 14.63 0.44 -1.13
CA PHE A 148 14.15 1.02 -2.39
C PHE A 148 12.84 0.42 -2.91
N GLY A 149 12.37 -0.68 -2.33
CA GLY A 149 11.09 -1.33 -2.64
C GLY A 149 9.97 -0.94 -1.67
N GLU A 150 9.06 -1.88 -1.41
CA GLU A 150 7.84 -1.62 -0.64
C GLU A 150 8.06 -1.55 0.87
N GLY A 151 9.15 -2.11 1.40
CA GLY A 151 9.49 -2.08 2.83
C GLY A 151 9.92 -0.70 3.35
N GLY A 152 10.18 0.26 2.45
CA GLY A 152 10.59 1.62 2.80
C GLY A 152 12.03 1.70 3.33
N LEU A 153 12.47 2.88 3.73
CA LEU A 153 13.89 3.16 3.99
C LEU A 153 14.48 2.37 5.17
N ASN A 154 13.70 2.13 6.23
CA ASN A 154 14.17 1.40 7.41
C ASN A 154 13.85 -0.09 7.28
N ALA A 155 14.85 -0.88 6.91
CA ALA A 155 14.73 -2.32 6.69
C ALA A 155 14.32 -3.13 7.94
N TYR A 156 14.38 -2.56 9.14
CA TYR A 156 14.06 -3.24 10.39
C TYR A 156 12.72 -2.78 10.99
N ALA A 157 12.10 -1.73 10.45
CA ALA A 157 10.92 -1.13 11.05
C ALA A 157 9.72 -2.08 11.02
N TYR A 158 9.02 -2.17 12.14
CA TYR A 158 7.72 -2.81 12.21
C TYR A 158 6.61 -1.77 12.02
N CYS A 159 5.61 -2.06 11.17
CA CYS A 159 4.44 -1.22 10.95
C CYS A 159 4.70 0.26 10.58
N LEU A 160 5.89 0.57 10.05
CA LEU A 160 6.37 1.93 9.82
C LEU A 160 6.32 2.80 11.10
N GLY A 161 6.51 2.20 12.27
CA GLY A 161 6.46 2.86 13.57
C GLY A 161 5.05 3.05 14.16
N ASP A 162 4.01 2.47 13.54
CA ASP A 162 2.61 2.65 13.95
C ASP A 162 1.88 1.30 14.14
N PRO A 163 2.29 0.49 15.13
CA PRO A 163 1.76 -0.85 15.37
C PRO A 163 0.41 -0.89 16.08
N VAL A 164 -0.17 0.27 16.43
CA VAL A 164 -1.54 0.35 16.95
C VAL A 164 -2.55 0.35 15.80
N ASN A 165 -2.21 1.03 14.71
CA ASN A 165 -3.09 1.22 13.56
C ASN A 165 -2.78 0.26 12.39
N ARG A 166 -1.67 -0.49 12.46
CA ARG A 166 -1.22 -1.37 11.38
C ARG A 166 -0.73 -2.70 11.90
N LYS A 167 -0.86 -3.70 11.04
CA LYS A 167 -0.33 -5.05 11.22
C LYS A 167 0.47 -5.44 9.99
N ASP A 168 1.55 -6.19 10.19
CA ASP A 168 2.33 -6.79 9.10
C ASP A 168 2.25 -8.33 9.20
N PRO A 169 1.24 -8.96 8.58
CA PRO A 169 1.11 -10.42 8.58
C PRO A 169 2.24 -11.13 7.82
N THR A 170 2.84 -10.43 6.85
CA THR A 170 3.84 -10.98 5.93
C THR A 170 5.27 -10.86 6.44
N GLY A 171 5.50 -9.98 7.41
CA GLY A 171 6.83 -9.55 7.76
C GLY A 171 7.53 -8.85 6.60
N HIS A 172 6.85 -7.99 5.84
CA HIS A 172 7.43 -7.20 4.74
C HIS A 172 6.80 -5.81 4.65
N VAL A 173 5.47 -5.76 4.56
CA VAL A 173 4.74 -4.50 4.38
C VAL A 173 3.52 -4.51 5.29
N PRO A 174 3.30 -3.46 6.10
CA PRO A 174 2.08 -3.36 6.87
C PRO A 174 0.85 -3.26 5.97
N GLY A 175 -0.14 -4.11 6.24
CA GLY A 175 -1.48 -3.97 5.70
C GLY A 175 -2.25 -2.88 6.45
N LEU A 176 -3.11 -2.13 5.76
CA LEU A 176 -4.08 -1.26 6.43
C LEU A 176 -5.31 -2.05 6.87
N GLN A 177 -5.80 -1.80 8.08
CA GLN A 177 -7.15 -2.19 8.47
C GLN A 177 -8.18 -1.30 7.78
N GLY A 178 -9.25 -1.90 7.24
CA GLY A 178 -10.41 -1.17 6.69
C GLY A 178 -10.89 -1.54 5.28
N ILE A 179 -10.27 -2.50 4.57
CA ILE A 179 -10.77 -3.03 3.28
C ILE A 179 -10.76 -4.56 3.30
N GLN A 180 -11.56 -5.17 4.18
CA GLN A 180 -11.87 -6.61 4.15
C GLN A 180 -13.38 -6.86 4.02
N LYS A 181 -14.03 -6.08 3.15
CA LYS A 181 -15.25 -6.54 2.47
C LYS A 181 -14.92 -6.60 0.98
N ALA A 182 -15.03 -7.81 0.43
CA ALA A 182 -14.76 -8.21 -0.96
C ALA A 182 -13.29 -8.56 -1.30
N VAL A 183 -12.84 -9.74 -0.86
CA VAL A 183 -11.84 -10.52 -1.62
C VAL A 183 -12.56 -11.59 -2.41
N SER A 184 -13.24 -11.18 -3.47
CA SER A 184 -13.36 -12.04 -4.64
C SER A 184 -13.30 -11.16 -5.88
N ARG A 185 -12.35 -11.50 -6.76
CA ARG A 185 -12.05 -10.87 -8.06
C ARG A 185 -11.23 -9.57 -7.96
N LEU A 186 -10.33 -9.41 -8.92
CA LEU A 186 -9.62 -8.18 -9.34
C LEU A 186 -8.16 -8.01 -8.87
N SER A 187 -7.26 -8.58 -9.66
CA SER A 187 -5.84 -8.18 -9.80
C SER A 187 -5.65 -6.67 -10.09
N GLY A 188 -6.71 -5.93 -10.46
CA GLY A 188 -6.67 -4.48 -10.67
C GLY A 188 -7.04 -3.61 -9.46
N ALA A 189 -7.68 -4.16 -8.41
CA ALA A 189 -8.18 -3.37 -7.28
C ALA A 189 -7.10 -3.07 -6.22
N PHE A 190 -6.17 -4.01 -6.01
CA PHE A 190 -5.05 -3.85 -5.06
C PHE A 190 -4.12 -2.68 -5.42
N TYR A 191 -3.91 -2.42 -6.71
CA TYR A 191 -3.08 -1.30 -7.17
C TYR A 191 -3.72 0.08 -6.88
N LYS A 192 -5.06 0.17 -6.86
CA LYS A 192 -5.79 1.40 -6.53
C LYS A 192 -5.94 1.60 -5.01
N ALA A 193 -6.06 0.52 -4.25
CA ALA A 193 -6.08 0.54 -2.78
C ALA A 193 -4.71 0.95 -2.20
N SER A 194 -3.61 0.40 -2.71
CA SER A 194 -2.24 0.76 -2.29
C SER A 194 -1.90 2.22 -2.59
N GLN A 195 -2.45 2.80 -3.67
CA GLN A 195 -2.32 4.23 -3.96
C GLN A 195 -3.05 5.13 -2.95
N ARG A 196 -4.23 4.72 -2.46
CA ARG A 196 -4.97 5.47 -1.42
C ARG A 196 -4.23 5.42 -0.08
N VAL A 197 -3.69 4.26 0.26
CA VAL A 197 -2.86 4.01 1.45
C VAL A 197 -1.57 4.85 1.43
N ARG A 198 -0.81 4.80 0.32
CA ARG A 198 0.38 5.65 0.14
C ARG A 198 0.06 7.14 0.27
N ARG A 199 -1.08 7.57 -0.28
CA ARG A 199 -1.50 8.98 -0.26
C ARG A 199 -1.86 9.48 1.13
N ALA A 200 -2.40 8.62 1.99
CA ALA A 200 -2.67 8.93 3.40
C ALA A 200 -1.38 9.00 4.23
N LEU A 201 -0.35 8.22 3.88
CA LEU A 201 0.88 8.09 4.67
C LEU A 201 2.00 9.06 4.28
N PHE A 202 2.19 9.28 2.99
CA PHE A 202 3.33 10.05 2.46
C PHE A 202 2.90 11.31 1.71
N GLY A 203 1.61 11.66 1.83
CA GLY A 203 0.97 12.65 0.95
C GLY A 203 0.84 12.15 -0.50
N PRO A 204 0.26 12.94 -1.40
CA PRO A 204 0.22 12.60 -2.82
C PRO A 204 1.65 12.39 -3.36
N THR A 205 1.83 11.39 -4.22
CA THR A 205 3.13 11.15 -4.87
C THR A 205 3.59 12.43 -5.57
N LYS A 206 4.68 13.04 -5.07
CA LYS A 206 5.22 14.28 -5.62
C LYS A 206 5.61 14.05 -7.08
N MET A 207 5.09 14.90 -7.96
CA MET A 207 5.49 14.90 -9.35
C MET A 207 6.75 15.75 -9.46
N ARG A 208 7.84 15.19 -9.98
CA ARG A 208 9.04 15.98 -10.26
C ARG A 208 8.77 16.75 -11.55
N LEU A 209 8.35 18.00 -11.39
CA LEU A 209 8.13 18.93 -12.48
C LEU A 209 9.37 19.78 -12.68
N SER A 210 9.66 20.08 -13.94
CA SER A 210 10.78 20.91 -14.36
C SER A 210 10.36 21.70 -15.60
N ASN A 211 11.15 22.70 -15.98
CA ASN A 211 10.96 23.42 -17.24
C ASN A 211 9.53 23.98 -17.41
N GLY A 212 9.07 24.74 -16.40
CA GLY A 212 7.74 25.34 -16.40
C GLY A 212 7.63 26.44 -17.47
N ARG A 213 6.61 26.34 -18.32
CA ARG A 213 6.28 27.34 -19.35
C ARG A 213 4.83 27.76 -19.17
N ASP A 214 4.53 29.04 -19.35
CA ASP A 214 3.14 29.50 -19.45
C ASP A 214 2.85 29.86 -20.91
N LEU A 215 1.72 29.39 -21.41
CA LEU A 215 1.25 29.63 -22.76
C LEU A 215 -0.14 30.27 -22.67
N SER A 216 -0.16 31.56 -22.34
CA SER A 216 -1.36 32.39 -22.24
C SER A 216 -2.46 31.74 -21.39
N GLY A 217 -2.13 31.35 -20.17
CA GLY A 217 -3.05 30.69 -19.23
C GLY A 217 -3.08 29.16 -19.33
N VAL A 218 -2.22 28.57 -20.17
CA VAL A 218 -1.94 27.13 -20.20
C VAL A 218 -0.55 26.86 -19.62
N ALA A 219 -0.49 26.26 -18.44
CA ALA A 219 0.77 25.93 -17.79
C ALA A 219 1.29 24.56 -18.26
N LEU A 220 2.54 24.54 -18.74
CA LEU A 220 3.24 23.37 -19.25
C LEU A 220 4.41 22.99 -18.35
N TYR A 221 4.62 21.69 -18.13
CA TYR A 221 5.76 21.18 -17.35
C TYR A 221 6.33 19.89 -17.92
N ASP A 222 7.63 19.69 -17.71
CA ASP A 222 8.29 18.41 -17.93
C ASP A 222 8.19 17.58 -16.64
N ARG A 223 7.41 16.50 -16.68
CA ARG A 223 7.33 15.55 -15.57
C ARG A 223 8.27 14.37 -15.82
N ILE A 224 9.18 14.12 -14.90
CA ILE A 224 10.03 12.91 -14.93
C ILE A 224 9.23 11.72 -14.38
N LYS A 225 8.96 10.70 -15.21
CA LYS A 225 8.33 9.43 -14.81
C LYS A 225 9.34 8.54 -14.05
N LYS A 226 8.83 7.49 -13.40
CA LYS A 226 9.68 6.54 -12.63
C LYS A 226 10.74 5.86 -13.49
N ASN A 227 10.47 5.67 -14.79
CA ASN A 227 11.39 5.10 -15.77
C ASN A 227 12.41 6.12 -16.32
N GLY A 228 12.48 7.33 -15.76
CA GLY A 228 13.39 8.41 -16.19
C GLY A 228 12.92 9.19 -17.43
N LYS A 229 11.95 8.68 -18.19
CA LYS A 229 11.42 9.36 -19.37
C LYS A 229 10.52 10.54 -19.00
N LYS A 230 10.40 11.53 -19.91
CA LYS A 230 9.58 12.72 -19.69
C LYS A 230 8.12 12.49 -20.10
N GLU A 231 7.19 13.05 -19.34
CA GLU A 231 5.77 13.22 -19.67
C GLU A 231 5.48 14.72 -19.76
N LEU A 232 4.89 15.19 -20.86
CA LEU A 232 4.46 16.58 -20.97
C LEU A 232 3.18 16.75 -20.14
N LEU A 233 3.22 17.64 -19.17
CA LEU A 233 2.04 17.99 -18.39
C LEU A 233 1.45 19.30 -18.88
N ILE A 234 0.16 19.28 -19.20
CA ILE A 234 -0.64 20.44 -19.59
C ILE A 234 -1.65 20.69 -18.47
N SER A 235 -1.65 21.89 -17.90
CA SER A 235 -2.58 22.33 -16.87
C SER A 235 -3.28 23.61 -17.34
N ALA A 236 -4.60 23.53 -17.51
CA ALA A 236 -5.42 24.63 -18.04
C ALA A 236 -6.88 24.48 -17.59
N HIS A 237 -7.68 25.51 -17.83
CA HIS A 237 -9.13 25.41 -17.75
C HIS A 237 -9.71 24.71 -18.99
N GLY A 238 -10.84 24.02 -18.83
CA GLY A 238 -11.54 23.34 -19.91
C GLY A 238 -13.04 23.59 -19.85
N THR A 239 -13.71 23.43 -20.99
CA THR A 239 -15.15 23.66 -21.12
C THR A 239 -15.95 22.40 -20.77
N ARG A 240 -17.14 22.57 -20.20
CA ARG A 240 -18.10 21.45 -20.12
C ARG A 240 -18.62 21.20 -21.54
N PRO A 241 -18.57 19.96 -22.07
CA PRO A 241 -19.16 19.64 -23.36
C PRO A 241 -20.65 20.00 -23.35
N SER A 242 -21.09 20.79 -24.33
CA SER A 242 -22.51 20.88 -24.67
C SER A 242 -22.91 19.57 -25.37
N ASN A 243 -24.21 19.29 -25.53
CA ASN A 243 -24.71 18.01 -26.04
C ASN A 243 -24.21 17.62 -27.46
N SER A 244 -23.47 18.48 -28.16
CA SER A 244 -22.91 18.24 -29.50
C SER A 244 -21.41 18.53 -29.65
N ASP A 245 -20.75 19.10 -28.65
CA ASP A 245 -19.43 19.72 -28.85
C ASP A 245 -18.32 18.91 -28.19
N GLY A 246 -17.21 18.74 -28.90
CA GLY A 246 -15.98 18.16 -28.33
C GLY A 246 -15.51 18.93 -27.10
N SER A 247 -14.55 18.39 -26.34
CA SER A 247 -14.00 19.12 -25.19
C SER A 247 -12.92 20.12 -25.64
N PHE A 248 -12.92 21.33 -25.08
CA PHE A 248 -11.96 22.39 -25.39
C PHE A 248 -11.15 22.77 -24.16
N ILE A 249 -9.98 23.37 -24.38
CA ILE A 249 -9.19 24.03 -23.33
C ILE A 249 -9.20 25.53 -23.54
N TYR A 250 -9.04 26.31 -22.47
CA TYR A 250 -8.92 27.76 -22.59
C TYR A 250 -7.46 28.18 -22.78
N LEU A 251 -7.24 28.98 -23.81
CA LEU A 251 -5.99 29.71 -24.05
C LEU A 251 -6.37 31.15 -24.34
N ASP A 252 -5.79 32.10 -23.61
CA ASP A 252 -6.14 33.53 -23.68
C ASP A 252 -7.66 33.78 -23.57
N ASN A 253 -8.32 33.14 -22.58
CA ASN A 253 -9.77 33.16 -22.36
C ASN A 253 -10.64 32.70 -23.55
N LYS A 254 -10.06 32.09 -24.58
CA LYS A 254 -10.78 31.52 -25.73
C LYS A 254 -10.75 29.99 -25.69
N PRO A 255 -11.88 29.30 -25.91
CA PRO A 255 -11.88 27.86 -26.04
C PRO A 255 -11.20 27.46 -27.34
N ILE A 256 -10.22 26.56 -27.26
CA ILE A 256 -9.48 26.02 -28.40
C ILE A 256 -9.52 24.49 -28.40
N ALA A 257 -9.58 23.92 -29.61
CA ALA A 257 -9.57 22.47 -29.84
C ALA A 257 -8.15 21.91 -29.80
N ALA A 258 -8.03 20.58 -29.74
CA ALA A 258 -6.75 19.90 -29.58
C ALA A 258 -5.78 20.08 -30.75
N ASP A 259 -6.29 20.17 -31.98
CA ASP A 259 -5.55 20.45 -33.20
C ASP A 259 -4.97 21.88 -33.22
N ALA A 260 -5.80 22.88 -32.87
CA ALA A 260 -5.36 24.26 -32.72
C ALA A 260 -4.31 24.38 -31.61
N PHE A 261 -4.52 23.69 -30.49
CA PHE A 261 -3.55 23.69 -29.39
C PHE A 261 -2.23 22.99 -29.76
N TYR A 262 -2.26 21.90 -30.51
CA TYR A 262 -1.06 21.24 -31.02
C TYR A 262 -0.21 22.20 -31.87
N ASN A 263 -0.86 23.02 -32.71
CA ASN A 263 -0.17 24.05 -33.48
C ASN A 263 0.47 25.12 -32.58
N GLU A 264 -0.21 25.52 -31.49
CA GLU A 264 0.36 26.44 -30.50
C GLU A 264 1.58 25.86 -29.78
N LEU A 265 1.57 24.58 -29.43
CA LEU A 265 2.74 23.90 -28.85
C LEU A 265 3.95 23.98 -29.81
N ARG A 266 3.73 23.70 -31.10
CA ARG A 266 4.81 23.77 -32.11
C ARG A 266 5.32 25.18 -32.34
N ARG A 267 4.43 26.18 -32.41
CA ARG A 267 4.81 27.60 -32.54
C ARG A 267 5.69 28.07 -31.38
N ASN A 268 5.45 27.53 -30.19
CA ASN A 268 6.20 27.86 -28.98
C ASN A 268 7.37 26.91 -28.70
N SER A 269 7.86 26.22 -29.75
CA SER A 269 9.05 25.35 -29.69
C SER A 269 8.96 24.22 -28.65
N VAL A 270 7.74 23.73 -28.37
CA VAL A 270 7.56 22.52 -27.56
C VAL A 270 7.77 21.29 -28.46
N ASP A 271 8.97 20.74 -28.40
CA ASP A 271 9.34 19.54 -29.14
C ASP A 271 8.80 18.28 -28.45
N LEU A 272 7.77 17.70 -29.07
CA LEU A 272 7.01 16.57 -28.52
C LEU A 272 7.79 15.24 -28.56
N ASP A 273 8.82 15.12 -29.39
CA ASP A 273 9.64 13.91 -29.49
C ASP A 273 10.44 13.65 -28.20
N ASN A 274 10.60 14.68 -27.37
CA ASN A 274 11.24 14.57 -26.05
C ASN A 274 10.38 13.87 -24.99
N TYR A 275 9.11 13.57 -25.29
CA TYR A 275 8.16 13.05 -24.32
C TYR A 275 7.64 11.67 -24.71
N GLU A 276 7.54 10.77 -23.73
CA GLU A 276 6.95 9.43 -23.90
C GLU A 276 5.41 9.49 -23.88
N SER A 277 4.84 10.51 -23.26
CA SER A 277 3.39 10.62 -23.07
C SER A 277 2.98 12.04 -22.67
N ILE A 278 1.68 12.32 -22.76
CA ILE A 278 1.08 13.61 -22.39
C ILE A 278 0.06 13.41 -21.27
N ARG A 279 -0.05 14.38 -20.36
CA ARG A 279 -1.08 14.43 -19.31
C ARG A 279 -1.82 15.77 -19.34
N THR A 280 -3.13 15.73 -19.58
CA THR A 280 -3.98 16.94 -19.64
C THR A 280 -4.75 17.13 -18.34
N VAL A 281 -4.18 17.82 -17.34
CA VAL A 281 -4.90 18.19 -16.12
C VAL A 281 -5.85 19.35 -16.41
N VAL A 282 -6.92 19.04 -17.15
CA VAL A 282 -7.89 19.99 -17.69
C VAL A 282 -9.31 19.43 -17.56
N CYS A 283 -10.24 20.26 -17.07
CA CYS A 283 -11.65 19.90 -16.90
C CYS A 283 -12.23 19.33 -18.19
N TYR A 284 -12.92 18.20 -18.08
CA TYR A 284 -13.65 17.53 -19.16
C TYR A 284 -12.81 17.12 -20.38
N SER A 285 -11.47 17.10 -20.26
CA SER A 285 -10.57 16.71 -21.37
C SER A 285 -10.77 15.28 -21.87
N GLY A 286 -11.45 14.44 -21.11
CA GLY A 286 -11.83 13.07 -21.47
C GLY A 286 -13.33 12.87 -21.74
N ASP A 287 -14.13 13.94 -21.79
CA ASP A 287 -15.58 13.89 -22.07
C ASP A 287 -15.91 14.40 -23.47
N GLY A 288 -17.18 14.28 -23.85
CA GLY A 288 -17.71 14.66 -25.16
C GLY A 288 -17.72 13.49 -26.14
N SER A 289 -18.40 13.69 -27.28
CA SER A 289 -18.37 12.76 -28.42
C SER A 289 -16.99 12.71 -29.08
N VAL A 290 -16.23 13.81 -28.97
CA VAL A 290 -14.85 13.94 -29.42
C VAL A 290 -13.99 14.51 -28.28
N PRO A 291 -13.42 13.65 -27.42
CA PRO A 291 -12.56 14.07 -26.32
C PRO A 291 -11.26 14.74 -26.79
N PHE A 292 -10.85 15.79 -26.09
CA PHE A 292 -9.63 16.56 -26.37
C PHE A 292 -8.40 15.66 -26.29
N GLY A 293 -8.38 14.79 -25.28
CA GLY A 293 -7.31 13.80 -25.11
C GLY A 293 -7.20 12.81 -26.27
N GLU A 294 -8.32 12.42 -26.87
CA GLU A 294 -8.36 11.47 -27.98
C GLU A 294 -7.79 12.12 -29.25
N THR A 295 -8.26 13.32 -29.58
CA THR A 295 -7.76 14.10 -30.71
C THR A 295 -6.28 14.42 -30.56
N LEU A 296 -5.85 14.84 -29.36
CA LEU A 296 -4.44 15.13 -29.10
C LEU A 296 -3.57 13.86 -29.23
N SER A 297 -4.04 12.71 -28.76
CA SER A 297 -3.31 11.44 -28.92
C SER A 297 -3.18 11.06 -30.39
N SER A 298 -4.27 11.23 -31.16
CA SER A 298 -4.31 10.90 -32.58
C SER A 298 -3.35 11.77 -33.40
N ILE A 299 -3.26 13.07 -33.10
CA ILE A 299 -2.40 14.01 -33.83
C ILE A 299 -0.93 13.87 -33.43
N THR A 300 -0.65 13.62 -32.15
CA THR A 300 0.73 13.55 -31.64
C THR A 300 1.37 12.18 -31.77
N GLY A 301 0.56 11.12 -31.91
CA GLY A 301 1.02 9.74 -31.79
C GLY A 301 1.40 9.32 -30.37
N LEU A 302 1.34 10.23 -29.39
CA LEU A 302 1.71 9.95 -28.01
C LEU A 302 0.51 9.42 -27.20
N PRO A 303 0.73 8.52 -26.23
CA PRO A 303 -0.28 8.18 -25.24
C PRO A 303 -0.66 9.41 -24.41
N VAL A 304 -1.97 9.71 -24.32
CA VAL A 304 -2.51 10.87 -23.59
C VAL A 304 -3.37 10.40 -22.42
N LYS A 305 -3.07 10.90 -21.22
CA LYS A 305 -3.93 10.74 -20.04
C LYS A 305 -4.78 11.98 -19.80
N SER A 306 -6.08 11.82 -19.95
CA SER A 306 -7.11 12.84 -19.76
C SER A 306 -8.11 12.44 -18.66
N TYR A 307 -9.12 13.27 -18.43
CA TYR A 307 -9.98 13.16 -17.25
C TYR A 307 -11.43 13.49 -17.59
N LYS A 308 -12.35 12.64 -17.16
CA LYS A 308 -13.79 12.90 -17.19
C LYS A 308 -14.19 13.76 -15.98
N GLY A 309 -15.08 14.71 -16.20
CA GLY A 309 -15.58 15.67 -15.22
C GLY A 309 -14.61 16.82 -14.92
N LYS A 310 -14.93 17.57 -13.86
CA LYS A 310 -14.08 18.67 -13.38
C LYS A 310 -12.79 18.13 -12.74
N VAL A 311 -11.66 18.75 -13.06
CA VAL A 311 -10.37 18.46 -12.42
C VAL A 311 -9.66 19.73 -11.98
N THR A 312 -8.88 19.63 -10.91
CA THR A 312 -8.09 20.74 -10.36
C THR A 312 -6.72 20.22 -9.97
N ALA A 313 -5.69 21.05 -10.15
CA ALA A 313 -4.34 20.86 -9.67
C ALA A 313 -3.94 22.06 -8.81
N SER A 314 -3.53 21.84 -7.57
CA SER A 314 -2.90 22.89 -6.76
C SER A 314 -1.39 22.77 -6.88
N MET A 315 -0.71 23.83 -7.33
CA MET A 315 0.75 23.96 -7.27
C MET A 315 1.15 24.49 -5.90
N VAL A 316 1.92 23.73 -5.14
CA VAL A 316 2.50 24.21 -3.88
C VAL A 316 3.77 24.99 -4.21
N LEU A 317 3.82 26.27 -3.80
CA LEU A 317 5.04 27.07 -3.79
C LEU A 317 5.91 26.58 -2.62
N ASP A 318 7.06 25.98 -2.91
CA ASP A 318 8.06 25.64 -1.89
C ASP A 318 9.08 26.78 -1.78
N ASN A 319 9.34 27.25 -0.56
CA ASN A 319 10.32 28.31 -0.24
C ASN A 319 11.78 27.78 -0.22
N SER A 320 12.05 26.63 -0.84
CA SER A 320 13.40 26.04 -0.82
C SER A 320 14.34 26.74 -1.82
N GLN A 321 15.46 27.21 -1.29
CA GLN A 321 16.52 28.05 -1.89
C GLN A 321 17.33 27.38 -3.03
N VAL A 322 16.81 26.37 -3.73
CA VAL A 322 17.55 25.68 -4.81
C VAL A 322 17.19 26.27 -6.17
N ARG A 323 18.12 27.02 -6.78
CA ARG A 323 17.97 27.56 -8.14
C ARG A 323 17.78 26.44 -9.16
N GLY A 324 16.67 26.50 -9.90
CA GLY A 324 16.47 25.78 -11.17
C GLY A 324 15.56 24.54 -11.14
N VAL A 325 15.22 24.00 -9.97
CA VAL A 325 14.28 22.88 -9.84
C VAL A 325 13.24 23.22 -8.77
N ARG A 326 12.02 23.54 -9.18
CA ARG A 326 10.90 23.82 -8.27
C ARG A 326 10.16 22.51 -7.95
N PRO A 327 10.16 22.01 -6.70
CA PRO A 327 9.32 20.88 -6.34
C PRO A 327 7.85 21.32 -6.28
N SER A 328 7.11 21.14 -7.38
CA SER A 328 5.65 21.37 -7.39
C SER A 328 4.87 20.06 -7.28
N TYR A 329 3.88 20.09 -6.41
CA TYR A 329 2.93 19.01 -6.23
C TYR A 329 1.78 19.27 -7.20
N ILE A 330 1.20 18.21 -7.77
CA ILE A 330 -0.15 18.30 -8.32
C ILE A 330 -1.00 17.49 -7.36
N GLU A 331 -1.56 18.19 -6.39
CA GLU A 331 -2.64 17.61 -5.61
C GLU A 331 -3.88 17.56 -6.51
N LYS A 332 -4.42 16.35 -6.68
CA LYS A 332 -5.83 16.18 -7.06
C LYS A 332 -6.66 16.36 -5.80
N THR A 333 -6.63 17.55 -5.25
CA THR A 333 -7.45 17.94 -4.12
C THR A 333 -8.88 18.11 -4.62
N ASN A 334 -9.84 17.52 -3.89
CA ASN A 334 -11.24 17.87 -4.10
C ASN A 334 -11.37 19.33 -3.63
N PRO A 335 -11.63 20.30 -4.54
CA PRO A 335 -11.60 21.72 -4.19
C PRO A 335 -12.83 22.14 -3.38
N PHE A 336 -13.77 21.22 -3.15
CA PHE A 336 -14.99 21.48 -2.41
C PHE A 336 -14.83 21.05 -0.95
N GLU A 337 -15.33 21.89 -0.05
CA GLU A 337 -15.33 21.61 1.38
C GLU A 337 -16.03 20.27 1.67
N LYS A 338 -15.37 19.45 2.50
CA LYS A 338 -15.81 18.10 2.82
C LYS A 338 -17.19 18.16 3.46
N GLY A 339 -18.19 17.56 2.80
CA GLY A 339 -19.59 17.55 3.26
C GLY A 339 -20.55 18.35 2.39
N THR A 340 -20.03 19.24 1.54
CA THR A 340 -20.84 19.99 0.56
C THR A 340 -21.34 19.09 -0.57
N GLU A 341 -22.48 19.43 -1.18
CA GLU A 341 -23.02 18.71 -2.34
C GLU A 341 -22.00 18.63 -3.48
N ARG A 342 -21.26 19.73 -3.74
CA ARG A 342 -20.19 19.77 -4.74
C ARG A 342 -19.06 18.78 -4.45
N SER A 343 -18.72 18.55 -3.18
CA SER A 343 -17.73 17.53 -2.78
C SER A 343 -18.17 16.11 -3.10
N ARG A 344 -19.49 15.83 -3.11
CA ARG A 344 -20.08 14.52 -3.44
C ARG A 344 -20.09 14.23 -4.94
N TRP A 345 -20.08 15.28 -5.78
CA TRP A 345 -20.13 15.16 -7.24
C TRP A 345 -18.72 15.20 -7.88
N PHE A 346 -17.67 15.42 -7.07
CA PHE A 346 -16.28 15.36 -7.52
C PHE A 346 -15.91 13.93 -7.91
N THR A 347 -15.70 13.69 -9.21
CA THR A 347 -15.33 12.38 -9.75
C THR A 347 -13.97 12.48 -10.40
N TYR A 348 -12.99 11.76 -9.87
CA TYR A 348 -11.65 11.67 -10.43
C TYR A 348 -11.54 10.42 -11.31
N GLU A 349 -11.98 10.52 -12.57
CA GLU A 349 -11.96 9.39 -13.51
C GLU A 349 -10.98 9.66 -14.66
N PRO A 350 -9.72 9.17 -14.56
CA PRO A 350 -8.77 9.30 -15.65
C PRO A 350 -9.07 8.31 -16.78
N VAL A 351 -8.88 8.76 -18.01
CA VAL A 351 -8.99 7.98 -19.25
C VAL A 351 -7.68 8.07 -20.01
N TRP A 352 -7.25 6.97 -20.63
CA TRP A 352 -6.09 6.93 -21.51
C TRP A 352 -6.54 6.82 -22.96
N TYR A 353 -5.93 7.62 -23.82
CA TYR A 353 -6.03 7.56 -25.28
C TYR A 353 -4.65 7.19 -25.84
N GLY A 354 -4.61 6.33 -26.86
CA GLY A 354 -3.39 5.67 -27.33
C GLY A 354 -2.93 4.52 -26.41
N ARG A 355 -2.20 3.52 -26.96
CA ARG A 355 -1.67 2.41 -26.16
C ARG A 355 -0.39 2.83 -25.45
N PRO A 356 -0.34 2.88 -24.11
CA PRO A 356 0.94 2.87 -23.41
C PRO A 356 1.52 1.46 -23.57
N ASP A 357 2.63 1.31 -24.29
CA ASP A 357 3.33 0.03 -24.38
C ASP A 357 3.61 -0.49 -22.96
N LYS A 358 3.24 -1.76 -22.73
CA LYS A 358 3.16 -2.41 -21.41
C LYS A 358 4.52 -2.64 -20.76
#